data_AF-A0A2P5K6P0-F1
#
_entry.id   AF-A0A2P5K6P0-F1
#
_cell.length_a   1.000
_cell.length_b   1.000
_cell.length_c   1.000
_cell.angle_alpha   90.00
_cell.angle_beta   90.00
_cell.angle_gamma   90.00
#
_symmetry.space_group_name_H-M   'P 1'
#
loop_
_entity.id
_entity.type
_entity.pdbx_description
1 polymer ?
#
loop_
_entity_poly.entity_id
_entity_poly.type
_entity_poly.pdbx_seq_one_letter_code
_entity_poly.pdbx_strand_id
1 'polypeptide(L)'
;MIDGTIDTAVFEAALRQVIDEADTLRLQFVDSDDGLRQKIGAPAWSMPVLNLTAEVDPQAAADAWMQADYQQSLNPMQYSF
;
A
#
# COMPACT_ATOMS: atom_id res chain seq x y z
N MET A 1 15.77 -4.65 -7.11
CA MET A 1 16.63 -3.67 -6.44
C MET A 1 16.64 -2.43 -7.31
N ILE A 2 16.46 -1.25 -6.70
CA ILE A 2 16.68 0.02 -7.40
C ILE A 2 18.07 0.46 -6.96
N ASP A 3 19.02 0.46 -7.89
CA ASP A 3 20.42 0.79 -7.60
C ASP A 3 20.62 2.31 -7.62
N GLY A 4 20.17 2.99 -6.55
CA GLY A 4 20.30 4.44 -6.43
C GLY A 4 19.54 5.05 -5.26
N THR A 5 19.76 6.34 -5.02
CA THR A 5 19.00 7.10 -4.02
C THR A 5 17.59 7.37 -4.52
N ILE A 6 16.60 7.23 -3.64
CA ILE A 6 15.21 7.55 -3.92
C ILE A 6 14.85 8.79 -3.09
N ASP A 7 14.32 9.82 -3.75
CA ASP A 7 13.61 10.91 -3.08
C ASP A 7 12.20 10.41 -2.73
N THR A 8 11.93 10.24 -1.44
CA THR A 8 10.68 9.65 -0.95
C THR A 8 9.48 10.53 -1.23
N ALA A 9 9.63 11.86 -1.25
CA ALA A 9 8.53 12.77 -1.53
C ALA A 9 8.13 12.71 -3.01
N VAL A 10 9.12 12.63 -3.91
CA VAL A 10 8.88 12.44 -5.34
C VAL A 10 8.24 11.07 -5.61
N PHE A 11 8.71 10.02 -4.94
CA PHE A 11 8.16 8.69 -5.10
C PHE A 11 6.71 8.60 -4.60
N GLU A 12 6.39 9.22 -3.45
CA GLU A 12 5.02 9.31 -2.96
C GLU A 12 4.10 10.08 -3.92
N ALA A 13 4.57 11.19 -4.48
CA ALA A 13 3.81 11.94 -5.48
C ALA A 13 3.52 11.10 -6.74
N ALA A 14 4.50 10.32 -7.21
CA ALA A 14 4.32 9.41 -8.33
C ALA A 14 3.29 8.31 -8.02
N LEU A 15 3.31 7.74 -6.81
CA LEU A 15 2.31 6.77 -6.38
C LEU A 15 0.91 7.40 -6.28
N ARG A 16 0.78 8.63 -5.77
CA ARG A 16 -0.51 9.37 -5.75
C ARG A 16 -1.07 9.52 -7.15
N GLN A 17 -0.22 9.87 -8.12
CA GLN A 17 -0.63 9.97 -9.52
C GLN A 17 -1.13 8.62 -10.07
N VAL A 18 -0.37 7.53 -9.87
CA VAL A 18 -0.78 6.20 -10.35
C VAL A 18 -2.08 5.72 -9.70
N ILE A 19 -2.29 6.00 -8.41
CA ILE A 19 -3.54 5.66 -7.71
C ILE A 19 -4.73 6.43 -8.29
N ASP A 20 -4.54 7.69 -8.68
CA ASP A 20 -5.59 8.47 -9.34
C ASP A 20 -5.89 7.94 -10.76
N GLU A 21 -4.85 7.59 -11.52
CA GLU A 21 -4.96 7.06 -12.89
C GLU A 21 -5.54 5.63 -12.96
N ALA A 22 -5.29 4.81 -11.93
CA ALA A 22 -5.72 3.41 -11.88
C ALA A 22 -6.92 3.22 -10.94
N ASP A 23 -8.13 3.41 -11.47
CA ASP A 23 -9.41 3.32 -10.73
C ASP A 23 -9.56 2.07 -9.85
N THR A 24 -8.95 0.94 -10.24
CA THR A 24 -9.00 -0.32 -9.48
C THR A 24 -8.34 -0.20 -8.10
N LEU A 25 -7.32 0.63 -7.94
CA LEU A 25 -6.66 0.90 -6.65
C LEU A 25 -7.52 1.76 -5.71
N ARG A 26 -8.60 2.35 -6.24
CA ARG A 26 -9.52 3.21 -5.50
C ARG A 26 -10.88 2.54 -5.24
N LEU A 27 -11.01 1.24 -5.54
CA LEU A 27 -12.22 0.50 -5.26
C LEU A 27 -12.47 0.37 -3.76
N GLN A 28 -13.70 0.68 -3.37
CA GLN A 28 -14.24 0.44 -2.03
C GLN A 28 -15.41 -0.51 -2.13
N PHE A 29 -15.39 -1.55 -1.28
CA PHE A 29 -16.50 -2.49 -1.17
C PHE A 29 -17.53 -1.96 -0.16
N VAL A 30 -18.80 -2.09 -0.50
CA VAL A 30 -19.92 -1.68 0.35
C VAL A 30 -20.95 -2.79 0.41
N ASP A 31 -21.52 -3.00 1.59
CA ASP A 31 -22.63 -3.94 1.74
C ASP A 31 -23.91 -3.30 1.19
N SER A 32 -24.80 -4.14 0.67
CA SER A 32 -26.12 -3.71 0.20
C SER A 32 -27.12 -4.85 0.35
N ASP A 33 -28.41 -4.53 0.26
CA ASP A 33 -29.48 -5.53 0.33
C ASP A 33 -29.36 -6.62 -0.77
N ASP A 34 -28.68 -6.30 -1.88
CA ASP A 34 -28.41 -7.21 -3.00
C ASP A 34 -27.03 -7.90 -2.91
N GLY A 35 -26.35 -7.79 -1.75
CA GLY A 35 -25.02 -8.32 -1.49
C GLY A 35 -23.88 -7.31 -1.73
N LEU A 36 -22.65 -7.81 -1.86
CA LEU A 36 -21.45 -6.98 -1.94
C LEU A 36 -21.41 -6.16 -3.25
N ARG A 37 -21.23 -4.85 -3.11
CA ARG A 37 -21.09 -3.90 -4.22
C ARG A 37 -19.73 -3.20 -4.14
N GLN A 38 -19.37 -2.52 -5.22
CA GLN A 38 -18.15 -1.73 -5.28
C GLN A 38 -18.41 -0.35 -5.87
N LYS A 39 -17.62 0.62 -5.45
CA LYS A 39 -17.59 1.98 -6.00
C LYS A 39 -16.15 2.49 -6.08
N ILE A 40 -15.88 3.44 -6.95
CA ILE A 40 -14.63 4.20 -6.93
C ILE A 40 -14.75 5.24 -5.81
N GLY A 41 -13.82 5.22 -4.86
CA GLY A 41 -13.77 6.12 -3.72
C GLY A 41 -12.47 6.90 -3.63
N ALA A 42 -12.23 7.47 -2.46
CA ALA A 42 -10.97 8.12 -2.10
C ALA A 42 -10.44 7.44 -0.83
N PRO A 43 -9.81 6.26 -0.98
CA PRO A 43 -9.27 5.56 0.17
C PRO A 43 -8.08 6.32 0.78
N ALA A 44 -7.90 6.20 2.10
CA ALA A 44 -6.88 6.90 2.87
C ALA A 44 -5.60 6.07 3.08
N TRP A 45 -4.54 6.36 2.28
CA TRP A 45 -3.33 5.54 2.25
C TRP A 45 -2.07 6.20 2.77
N SER A 46 -1.11 5.36 3.11
CA SER A 46 0.22 5.75 3.57
C SER A 46 1.30 4.93 2.88
N MET A 47 2.50 5.51 2.78
CA MET A 47 3.70 4.86 2.27
C MET A 47 4.72 4.75 3.41
N PRO A 48 4.81 3.61 4.11
CA PRO A 48 5.85 3.42 5.11
C PRO A 48 7.25 3.55 4.51
N VAL A 49 8.11 4.36 5.14
CA VAL A 49 9.52 4.49 4.78
C VAL A 49 10.36 3.97 5.93
N LEU A 50 11.04 2.86 5.72
CA LEU A 50 11.89 2.22 6.72
C LEU A 50 13.36 2.33 6.33
N ASN A 51 14.18 2.81 7.26
CA ASN A 51 15.63 2.75 7.12
C ASN A 51 16.17 1.52 7.88
N LEU A 52 16.55 0.48 7.15
CA LEU A 52 17.03 -0.79 7.69
C LEU A 52 18.55 -0.96 7.56
N THR A 53 19.28 0.08 7.16
CA THR A 53 20.73 -0.02 6.92
C THR A 53 21.55 -0.34 8.17
N ALA A 54 20.96 -0.18 9.35
CA ALA A 54 21.60 -0.50 10.63
C ALA A 54 21.41 -1.97 11.07
N GLU A 55 20.60 -2.75 10.35
CA GLU A 55 20.37 -4.16 10.64
C GLU A 55 21.58 -5.02 10.25
N VAL A 56 21.78 -6.13 10.95
CA VAL A 56 22.88 -7.08 10.67
C VAL A 56 22.77 -7.66 9.25
N ASP A 57 21.53 -7.91 8.81
CA ASP A 57 21.19 -8.28 7.44
C ASP A 57 20.01 -7.42 6.98
N PRO A 58 20.27 -6.26 6.34
CA PRO A 58 19.22 -5.33 5.92
C PRO A 58 18.23 -5.95 4.93
N GLN A 59 18.68 -6.89 4.09
CA GLN A 59 17.81 -7.53 3.11
C GLN A 59 16.87 -8.50 3.80
N ALA A 60 17.38 -9.35 4.69
CA ALA A 60 16.54 -10.26 5.47
C ALA A 60 15.53 -9.50 6.35
N ALA A 61 15.93 -8.36 6.93
CA ALA A 61 15.04 -7.49 7.69
C ALA A 61 13.92 -6.89 6.83
N ALA A 62 14.24 -6.42 5.62
CA ALA A 62 13.24 -5.90 4.67
C ALA A 62 12.24 -6.98 4.25
N ASP A 63 12.74 -8.18 3.93
CA ASP A 63 11.89 -9.32 3.54
C ASP A 63 10.98 -9.75 4.69
N ALA A 64 11.49 -9.79 5.92
CA ALA A 64 10.70 -10.09 7.11
C ALA A 64 9.60 -9.04 7.36
N TRP A 65 9.89 -7.75 7.15
CA TRP A 65 8.90 -6.69 7.30
C TRP A 65 7.76 -6.83 6.27
N MET A 66 8.09 -7.07 4.99
CA MET A 66 7.07 -7.30 3.95
C MET A 66 6.26 -8.59 4.22
N GLN A 67 6.91 -9.67 4.66
CA GLN A 67 6.21 -10.91 5.00
C GLN A 67 5.23 -10.71 6.17
N ALA A 68 5.63 -9.96 7.20
CA ALA A 68 4.76 -9.67 8.33
C ALA A 68 3.52 -8.86 7.90
N ASP A 69 3.68 -7.90 6.98
CA ASP A 69 2.57 -7.14 6.40
C ASP A 69 1.60 -8.04 5.61
N TYR A 70 2.13 -8.88 4.71
CA TYR A 70 1.31 -9.79 3.89
C TYR A 70 0.55 -10.86 4.67
N GLN A 71 1.01 -11.21 5.87
CA GLN A 71 0.31 -12.18 6.72
C GLN A 71 -0.85 -11.56 7.52
N GLN A 72 -1.05 -10.25 7.46
CA GLN A 72 -2.21 -9.62 8.08
C GLN A 72 -3.47 -9.90 7.25
N SER A 73 -4.51 -10.41 7.90
CA SER A 73 -5.81 -10.60 7.26
C SER A 73 -6.41 -9.24 6.86
N LEU A 74 -6.65 -9.06 5.57
CA LEU A 74 -7.31 -7.87 5.05
C LEU A 74 -8.83 -8.01 5.20
N ASN A 75 -9.49 -6.99 5.76
CA ASN A 75 -10.96 -6.90 5.75
C ASN A 75 -11.41 -5.96 4.62
N PRO A 76 -11.96 -6.48 3.51
CA PRO A 76 -12.31 -5.65 2.34
C PRO A 76 -13.36 -4.56 2.63
N MET A 77 -14.05 -4.64 3.77
CA MET A 77 -15.06 -3.67 4.22
C MET A 77 -14.49 -2.52 5.06
N GLN A 78 -13.25 -2.65 5.55
CA GLN A 78 -12.58 -1.64 6.38
C GLN A 78 -11.36 -1.00 5.71
N TYR A 79 -10.91 -1.52 4.56
CA TYR A 79 -9.77 -0.96 3.85
C TYR A 79 -10.17 0.34 3.13
N SER A 80 -9.93 1.44 3.84
CA SER A 80 -9.47 2.65 3.19
C SER A 80 -7.99 2.37 2.90
N PHE A 81 -7.65 1.95 1.67
CA PHE A 81 -6.26 1.97 1.21
C PHE A 81 -5.62 3.22 1.65
#